data_AF-A0A926CVM4-F1
#
_entry.id   AF-A0A926CVM4-F1
#
_cell.length_a   1.000
_cell.length_b   1.000
_cell.length_c   1.000
_cell.angle_alpha   90.00
_cell.angle_beta   90.00
_cell.angle_gamma   90.00
#
_symmetry.space_group_name_H-M   'P 1'
#
loop_
_entity.id
_entity.type
_entity.pdbx_description
1 polymer ?
#
loop_
_entity_poly.entity_id
_entity_poly.type
_entity_poly.pdbx_seq_one_letter_code
_entity_poly.pdbx_strand_id
1 'polypeptide(L)'
;MLFAIFFAFFVSSCLPLKYSKGARSGKYYTDFFINDSTTQIFVMPLTFQGRKADVEMDFTFRNNCRPESATSTNFTLHSSFALMRTIQFSNTTGVLGIYDLKQLYKEPVKDRYTCRYTTDISNAFFYSLLGEDNFFITLTNETDTLQLEMTNKSGRIIDRIGENIQTYLNCK
;
A
#
# COMPACT_ATOMS: atom_id res chain seq x y z
N MET A 1 -8.42 35.63 -49.65
CA MET A 1 -8.74 34.27 -49.12
C MET A 1 -7.43 33.50 -49.02
N LEU A 2 -6.97 33.19 -47.81
CA LEU A 2 -6.21 31.99 -47.40
C LEU A 2 -5.57 32.31 -46.04
N PHE A 3 -6.44 32.34 -45.04
CA PHE A 3 -6.06 32.26 -43.63
C PHE A 3 -6.31 30.80 -43.20
N ALA A 4 -5.48 30.31 -42.29
CA ALA A 4 -5.73 29.14 -41.44
C ALA A 4 -5.61 27.74 -42.05
N ILE A 5 -4.39 27.24 -42.29
CA ILE A 5 -4.09 25.79 -42.18
C ILE A 5 -2.65 25.59 -41.72
N PHE A 6 -2.32 25.77 -40.43
CA PHE A 6 -1.05 25.24 -39.87
C PHE A 6 -1.09 25.18 -38.32
N PHE A 7 -2.13 24.56 -37.74
CA PHE A 7 -2.23 24.40 -36.28
C PHE A 7 -2.95 23.11 -35.89
N ALA A 8 -2.46 21.95 -36.36
CA ALA A 8 -3.15 20.67 -36.13
C ALA A 8 -2.22 19.47 -35.85
N PHE A 9 -1.07 19.66 -35.16
CA PHE A 9 -0.14 18.53 -34.94
C PHE A 9 0.49 18.39 -33.54
N PHE A 10 -0.13 18.90 -32.46
CA PHE A 10 0.37 18.66 -31.09
C PHE A 10 -0.71 18.38 -30.03
N VAL A 11 -1.72 17.60 -30.39
CA VAL A 11 -2.54 16.88 -29.41
C VAL A 11 -2.19 15.40 -29.46
N SER A 12 -0.95 15.08 -29.06
CA SER A 12 -0.62 13.73 -28.57
C SER A 12 -1.30 13.56 -27.21
N SER A 13 -2.58 13.24 -27.26
CA SER A 13 -3.35 12.89 -26.07
C SER A 13 -2.65 11.74 -25.34
N CYS A 14 -2.30 11.96 -24.08
CA CYS A 14 -2.03 10.88 -23.13
C CYS A 14 -3.30 10.03 -23.02
N LEU A 15 -3.44 9.04 -23.89
CA LEU A 15 -4.49 8.04 -23.75
C LEU A 15 -4.26 7.31 -22.43
N PRO A 16 -5.26 7.22 -21.54
CA PRO A 16 -5.14 6.37 -20.36
C PRO A 16 -4.92 4.93 -20.84
N LEU A 17 -3.78 4.36 -20.47
CA LEU A 17 -3.46 2.94 -20.66
C LEU A 17 -4.61 2.13 -20.08
N LYS A 18 -5.47 1.59 -20.95
CA LYS A 18 -6.44 0.57 -20.56
C LYS A 18 -5.62 -0.67 -20.21
N TYR A 19 -5.60 -1.02 -18.93
CA TYR A 19 -5.04 -2.29 -18.45
C TYR A 19 -5.61 -3.45 -19.28
N SER A 20 -4.73 -4.35 -19.72
CA SER A 20 -5.08 -5.50 -20.56
C SER A 20 -6.13 -6.38 -19.88
N LYS A 21 -6.93 -7.09 -20.70
CA LYS A 21 -7.85 -8.16 -20.28
C LYS A 21 -7.17 -9.08 -19.26
N GLY A 22 -7.43 -8.89 -17.96
CA GLY A 22 -6.70 -9.60 -16.91
C GLY A 22 -6.66 -8.93 -15.54
N ALA A 23 -7.28 -7.77 -15.37
CA ALA A 23 -7.47 -7.16 -14.06
C ALA A 23 -8.96 -6.98 -13.75
N ARG A 24 -9.41 -7.52 -12.62
CA ARG A 24 -10.71 -7.22 -12.01
C ARG A 24 -10.44 -6.26 -10.86
N SER A 25 -10.86 -5.02 -11.05
CA SER A 25 -10.77 -4.00 -10.02
C SER A 25 -12.05 -3.97 -9.19
N GLY A 26 -11.90 -4.15 -7.88
CA GLY A 26 -12.94 -3.89 -6.89
C GLY A 26 -12.70 -2.54 -6.19
N LYS A 27 -13.65 -2.13 -5.34
CA LYS A 27 -13.53 -0.89 -4.56
C LYS A 27 -12.33 -0.88 -3.59
N TYR A 28 -11.89 -2.06 -3.16
CA TYR A 28 -10.94 -2.24 -2.05
C TYR A 28 -9.62 -2.89 -2.46
N TYR A 29 -9.60 -3.53 -3.64
CA TYR A 29 -8.42 -4.20 -4.17
C TYR A 29 -8.51 -4.26 -5.70
N THR A 30 -7.39 -4.50 -6.35
CA THR A 30 -7.32 -4.86 -7.77
C THR A 30 -6.54 -6.16 -7.90
N ASP A 31 -7.11 -7.14 -8.58
CA ASP A 31 -6.39 -8.37 -8.92
C ASP A 31 -5.76 -8.27 -10.31
N PHE A 32 -4.69 -9.03 -10.53
CA PHE A 32 -3.95 -9.14 -11.78
C PHE A 32 -3.61 -10.61 -12.01
N PHE A 33 -4.14 -11.20 -13.07
CA PHE A 33 -3.78 -12.56 -13.46
C PHE A 33 -2.32 -12.60 -13.95
N ILE A 34 -1.48 -13.39 -13.28
CA ILE A 34 -0.07 -13.60 -13.68
C ILE A 34 0.05 -14.86 -14.54
N ASN A 35 -0.59 -15.95 -14.12
CA ASN A 35 -0.70 -17.22 -14.84
C ASN A 35 -1.86 -18.05 -14.27
N ASP A 36 -2.07 -19.26 -14.79
CA ASP A 36 -3.20 -20.15 -14.45
C ASP A 36 -3.31 -20.50 -12.95
N SER A 37 -2.23 -20.36 -12.17
CA SER A 37 -2.20 -20.69 -10.74
C SER A 37 -1.88 -19.50 -9.84
N THR A 38 -1.58 -18.33 -10.39
CA THR A 38 -1.10 -17.16 -9.65
C THR A 38 -1.83 -15.90 -10.06
N THR A 39 -2.48 -15.29 -9.07
CA THR A 39 -3.08 -13.97 -9.12
C THR A 39 -2.34 -13.06 -8.14
N GLN A 40 -1.93 -11.89 -8.61
CA GLN A 40 -1.40 -10.84 -7.77
C GLN A 40 -2.53 -9.91 -7.35
N ILE A 41 -2.60 -9.59 -6.08
CA ILE A 41 -3.65 -8.76 -5.49
C ILE A 41 -2.99 -7.52 -4.92
N PHE A 42 -3.47 -6.37 -5.36
CA PHE A 42 -3.11 -5.04 -4.87
C PHE A 42 -4.23 -4.52 -3.96
N VAL A 43 -3.94 -4.34 -2.68
CA VAL A 43 -4.84 -3.73 -1.71
C VAL A 43 -4.75 -2.22 -1.82
N MET A 44 -5.91 -1.57 -1.90
CA MET A 44 -5.97 -0.11 -1.96
C MET A 44 -5.33 0.52 -0.71
N PRO A 45 -4.70 1.70 -0.85
CA PRO A 45 -4.00 2.33 0.27
C PRO A 45 -4.88 2.50 1.52
N LEU A 46 -4.35 2.03 2.65
CA LEU A 46 -4.83 2.29 3.99
C LEU A 46 -4.19 3.57 4.52
N THR A 47 -5.01 4.43 5.10
CA THR A 47 -4.56 5.67 5.73
C THR A 47 -4.45 5.49 7.24
N PHE A 48 -3.28 5.82 7.77
CA PHE A 48 -2.97 5.92 9.20
C PHE A 48 -2.70 7.37 9.57
N GLN A 49 -3.17 7.80 10.73
CA GLN A 49 -3.04 9.18 11.21
C GLN A 49 -2.42 9.21 12.60
N GLY A 50 -1.53 10.17 12.81
CA GLY A 50 -0.93 10.48 14.10
C GLY A 50 -0.81 11.99 14.28
N ARG A 51 -0.43 12.43 15.47
CA ARG A 51 -0.37 13.88 15.78
C ARG A 51 0.60 14.67 14.91
N LYS A 52 1.69 14.03 14.47
CA LYS A 52 2.80 14.68 13.73
C LYS A 52 2.98 14.13 12.31
N ALA A 53 2.20 13.13 11.92
CA ALA A 53 2.44 12.40 10.69
C ALA A 53 1.17 11.69 10.20
N ASP A 54 1.14 11.48 8.88
CA ASP A 54 0.12 10.72 8.19
C ASP A 54 0.83 9.70 7.29
N VAL A 55 0.27 8.51 7.17
CA VAL A 55 0.82 7.43 6.34
C VAL A 55 -0.25 6.88 5.42
N GLU A 56 0.06 6.74 4.14
CA GLU A 56 -0.71 5.97 3.18
C GLU A 56 0.06 4.70 2.84
N MET A 57 -0.54 3.53 3.07
CA MET A 57 0.12 2.23 2.96
C MET A 57 -0.67 1.27 2.09
N ASP A 58 -0.04 0.74 1.06
CA ASP A 58 -0.60 -0.29 0.18
C ASP A 58 0.12 -1.63 0.37
N PHE A 59 -0.60 -2.71 0.06
CA PHE A 59 -0.08 -4.08 0.14
C PHE A 59 -0.26 -4.77 -1.20
N THR A 60 0.76 -5.51 -1.63
CA THR A 60 0.70 -6.38 -2.81
C THR A 60 1.12 -7.78 -2.42
N PHE A 61 0.25 -8.76 -2.64
CA PHE A 61 0.54 -10.16 -2.35
C PHE A 61 0.10 -11.06 -3.50
N ARG A 62 0.53 -12.32 -3.48
CA ARG A 62 0.12 -13.32 -4.46
C ARG A 62 -0.63 -14.44 -3.75
N ASN A 63 -1.69 -14.94 -4.37
CA ASN A 63 -2.53 -16.02 -3.85
C ASN A 63 -1.93 -17.43 -4.03
N ASN A 64 -0.59 -17.54 -4.03
CA ASN A 64 0.12 -18.76 -4.39
C ASN A 64 0.14 -19.84 -3.28
N CYS A 65 -0.74 -19.76 -2.28
CA CYS A 65 -0.91 -20.76 -1.22
C CYS A 65 0.33 -21.05 -0.36
N ARG A 66 1.33 -20.18 -0.42
CA ARG A 66 2.59 -20.32 0.29
C ARG A 66 2.64 -19.30 1.43
N PRO A 67 2.42 -19.70 2.69
CA PRO A 67 2.45 -18.78 3.84
C PRO A 67 3.81 -18.10 4.02
N GLU A 68 4.88 -18.71 3.53
CA GLU A 68 6.25 -18.16 3.47
C GLU A 68 6.47 -17.12 2.36
N SER A 69 5.50 -16.93 1.46
CA SER A 69 5.59 -15.88 0.46
C SER A 69 5.48 -14.50 1.10
N ALA A 70 6.11 -13.52 0.45
CA ALA A 70 6.11 -12.14 0.90
C ALA A 70 4.90 -11.38 0.37
N THR A 71 4.31 -10.56 1.24
CA THR A 71 3.48 -9.42 0.90
C THR A 71 4.37 -8.19 0.85
N SER A 72 4.43 -7.55 -0.31
CA SER A 72 5.13 -6.29 -0.47
C SER A 72 4.28 -5.16 0.11
N THR A 73 4.89 -4.37 0.98
CA THR A 73 4.26 -3.26 1.68
C THR A 73 4.96 -1.98 1.25
N ASN A 74 4.21 -1.09 0.59
CA ASN A 74 4.71 0.23 0.25
C ASN A 74 3.97 1.26 1.06
N PHE A 75 4.68 2.27 1.54
CA PHE A 75 4.02 3.36 2.26
C PHE A 75 4.65 4.70 1.99
N THR A 76 3.80 5.73 2.02
CA THR A 76 4.17 7.14 1.91
C THR A 76 3.93 7.78 3.25
N LEU A 77 4.98 8.34 3.85
CA LEU A 77 4.96 9.09 5.08
C LEU A 77 4.96 10.58 4.76
N HIS A 78 3.97 11.30 5.28
CA HIS A 78 3.96 12.76 5.32
C HIS A 78 4.29 13.20 6.74
N SER A 79 5.45 13.81 6.97
CA SER A 79 5.84 14.23 8.33
C SER A 79 6.93 15.30 8.30
N SER A 80 7.26 15.93 9.43
CA SER A 80 8.44 16.80 9.54
C SER A 80 9.77 16.03 9.49
N PHE A 81 9.73 14.70 9.46
CA PHE A 81 10.90 13.84 9.49
C PHE A 81 11.25 13.34 8.10
N ALA A 82 12.52 13.52 7.73
CA ALA A 82 13.05 13.14 6.44
C ALA A 82 13.39 11.64 6.31
N LEU A 83 13.47 10.91 7.42
CA LEU A 83 13.89 9.50 7.44
C LEU A 83 13.29 8.77 8.64
N MET A 84 12.82 7.55 8.39
CA MET A 84 12.47 6.55 9.40
C MET A 84 13.40 5.35 9.25
N ARG A 85 13.80 4.75 10.38
CA ARG A 85 14.69 3.59 10.41
C ARG A 85 13.90 2.30 10.51
N THR A 86 12.82 2.31 11.29
CA THR A 86 12.02 1.12 11.57
C THR A 86 10.54 1.38 11.36
N ILE A 87 9.82 0.30 11.07
CA ILE A 87 8.37 0.24 11.20
C ILE A 87 8.00 -0.96 12.06
N GLN A 88 7.04 -0.78 12.95
CA GLN A 88 6.45 -1.85 13.73
C GLN A 88 4.96 -1.88 13.48
N PHE A 89 4.45 -3.06 13.16
CA PHE A 89 3.02 -3.36 13.08
C PHE A 89 2.59 -3.98 14.40
N SER A 90 1.51 -3.47 15.00
CA SER A 90 0.96 -3.98 16.26
C SER A 90 -0.53 -4.20 16.12
N ASN A 91 -1.00 -5.43 16.38
CA ASN A 91 -2.41 -5.78 16.50
C ASN A 91 -2.65 -6.54 17.82
N THR A 92 -3.85 -7.10 18.04
CA THR A 92 -4.12 -7.86 19.27
C THR A 92 -3.37 -9.19 19.35
N THR A 93 -3.02 -9.77 18.19
CA THR A 93 -2.37 -11.09 18.08
C THR A 93 -0.85 -11.03 18.22
N GLY A 94 -0.23 -9.87 18.02
CA GLY A 94 1.22 -9.74 18.11
C GLY A 94 1.79 -8.47 17.49
N VAL A 95 3.12 -8.50 17.37
CA VAL A 95 3.94 -7.38 16.92
C VAL A 95 4.94 -7.88 15.88
N LEU A 96 5.05 -7.17 14.75
CA LEU A 96 6.11 -7.38 13.78
C LEU A 96 6.93 -6.10 13.63
N GLY A 97 8.21 -6.17 14.02
CA GLY A 97 9.19 -5.12 13.79
C GLY A 97 9.99 -5.37 12.53
N ILE A 98 10.17 -4.33 11.73
CA ILE A 98 11.06 -4.31 10.57
C ILE A 98 12.09 -3.21 10.80
N TYR A 99 13.35 -3.61 10.66
CA TYR A 99 14.51 -2.76 10.81
C TYR A 99 15.09 -2.42 9.43
N ASP A 100 15.82 -1.32 9.34
CA ASP A 100 16.49 -0.86 8.12
C ASP A 100 15.55 -0.66 6.92
N LEU A 101 14.53 0.16 7.14
CA LEU A 101 13.56 0.55 6.10
C LEU A 101 14.24 1.06 4.83
N LYS A 102 13.88 0.48 3.69
CA LYS A 102 14.33 0.95 2.38
C LYS A 102 13.53 2.16 1.92
N GLN A 103 14.12 3.35 2.03
CA GLN A 103 13.56 4.57 1.47
C GLN A 103 13.76 4.61 -0.05
N LEU A 104 12.68 4.71 -0.81
CA LEU A 104 12.67 4.79 -2.27
C LEU A 104 12.83 6.22 -2.77
N TYR A 105 12.12 7.17 -2.15
CA TYR A 105 12.26 8.58 -2.46
C TYR A 105 11.97 9.46 -1.23
N LYS A 106 12.45 10.70 -1.29
CA LYS A 106 12.11 11.78 -0.37
C LYS A 106 11.96 13.08 -1.14
N GLU A 107 10.88 13.79 -0.86
CA GLU A 107 10.59 15.12 -1.43
C GLU A 107 10.24 16.10 -0.31
N PRO A 108 10.90 17.26 -0.21
CA PRO A 108 10.48 18.32 0.71
C PRO A 108 9.22 19.00 0.20
N VAL A 109 8.22 19.16 1.08
CA VAL A 109 6.96 19.85 0.81
C VAL A 109 6.71 20.87 1.91
N LYS A 110 7.04 22.13 1.64
CA LYS A 110 7.01 23.24 2.62
C LYS A 110 7.89 22.93 3.84
N ASP A 111 7.28 22.78 5.02
CA ASP A 111 7.90 22.47 6.32
C ASP A 111 7.89 20.97 6.65
N ARG A 112 7.43 20.12 5.72
CA ARG A 112 7.35 18.67 5.85
C ARG A 112 8.11 17.97 4.73
N TYR A 113 8.16 16.66 4.83
CA TYR A 113 8.67 15.74 3.82
C TYR A 113 7.58 14.75 3.44
N THR A 114 7.58 14.38 2.16
CA THR A 114 6.92 13.19 1.65
C THR A 114 8.00 12.15 1.37
N CYS A 115 8.01 11.06 2.14
CA CYS A 115 8.98 9.98 2.02
C CYS A 115 8.27 8.68 1.65
N ARG A 116 8.73 7.97 0.62
CA ARG A 116 8.20 6.65 0.27
C ARG A 116 9.18 5.57 0.65
N TYR A 117 8.62 4.50 1.18
CA TYR A 117 9.34 3.32 1.63
C TYR A 117 8.72 2.07 1.02
N THR A 118 9.53 1.01 1.00
CA THR A 118 9.08 -0.33 0.65
C THR A 118 9.71 -1.33 1.60
N THR A 119 8.97 -2.37 1.92
CA THR A 119 9.42 -3.49 2.74
C THR A 119 8.55 -4.70 2.45
N ASP A 120 8.95 -5.87 2.93
CA ASP A 120 8.21 -7.11 2.77
C ASP A 120 7.83 -7.65 4.15
N ILE A 121 6.59 -8.12 4.28
CA ILE A 121 6.11 -8.89 5.43
C ILE A 121 5.70 -10.28 4.96
N SER A 122 5.67 -11.27 5.87
CA SER A 122 5.15 -12.58 5.49
C SER A 122 3.65 -12.49 5.19
N ASN A 123 3.18 -13.28 4.23
CA ASN A 123 1.76 -13.44 3.96
C ASN A 123 1.01 -13.84 5.23
N ALA A 124 1.58 -14.73 6.05
CA ALA A 124 0.98 -15.15 7.32
C ALA A 124 0.72 -13.96 8.27
N PHE A 125 1.70 -13.04 8.42
CA PHE A 125 1.52 -11.85 9.24
C PHE A 125 0.56 -10.85 8.59
N PHE A 126 0.65 -10.64 7.27
CA PHE A 126 -0.31 -9.79 6.58
C PHE A 126 -1.75 -10.29 6.80
N TYR A 127 -2.00 -11.60 6.70
CA TYR A 127 -3.32 -12.17 6.93
C TYR A 127 -3.79 -12.03 8.38
N SER A 128 -2.88 -12.03 9.37
CA SER A 128 -3.26 -11.73 10.75
C SER A 128 -3.65 -10.26 10.96
N LEU A 129 -3.26 -9.35 10.07
CA LEU A 129 -3.76 -7.96 10.08
C LEU A 129 -5.18 -7.84 9.51
N LEU A 130 -5.59 -8.76 8.62
CA LEU A 130 -6.87 -8.65 7.91
C LEU A 130 -8.08 -9.09 8.71
N GLY A 131 -7.87 -9.82 9.81
CA GLY A 131 -8.93 -10.31 10.70
C GLY A 131 -9.15 -9.43 11.94
N GLU A 132 -8.48 -8.28 12.01
CA GLU A 132 -8.46 -7.41 13.18
C GLU A 132 -9.15 -6.08 12.88
N ASP A 133 -10.07 -5.67 13.76
CA ASP A 133 -10.85 -4.44 13.63
C ASP A 133 -9.96 -3.18 13.55
N ASN A 134 -8.77 -3.24 14.15
CA ASN A 134 -7.80 -2.16 14.09
C ASN A 134 -6.38 -2.64 14.41
N PHE A 135 -5.40 -2.16 13.64
CA PHE A 135 -3.98 -2.31 13.98
C PHE A 135 -3.26 -0.98 13.83
N PHE A 136 -2.18 -0.82 14.58
CA PHE A 136 -1.41 0.41 14.66
C PHE A 136 -0.05 0.20 14.00
N ILE A 137 0.50 1.29 13.49
CA ILE A 137 1.90 1.30 13.05
C ILE A 137 2.70 2.26 13.91
N THR A 138 3.91 1.86 14.24
CA THR A 138 4.88 2.69 14.93
C THR A 138 6.10 2.87 14.04
N LEU A 139 6.42 4.12 13.71
CA LEU A 139 7.62 4.49 12.95
C LEU A 139 8.63 5.12 13.89
N THR A 140 9.88 4.65 13.86
CA THR A 140 10.93 5.19 14.73
C THR A 140 12.13 5.63 13.89
N ASN A 141 12.69 6.77 14.29
CA ASN A 141 13.99 7.24 13.83
C ASN A 141 14.93 7.42 15.04
N GLU A 142 16.05 8.11 14.86
CA GLU A 142 17.06 8.28 15.92
C GLU A 142 16.57 9.14 17.10
N THR A 143 15.57 10.01 16.90
CA THR A 143 15.13 11.00 17.90
C THR A 143 13.68 10.87 18.33
N ASP A 144 12.84 10.25 17.50
CA ASP A 144 11.39 10.28 17.64
C ASP A 144 10.77 8.92 17.33
N THR A 145 9.61 8.71 17.93
CA THR A 145 8.71 7.59 17.66
C THR A 145 7.32 8.14 17.35
N LEU A 146 6.75 7.69 16.25
CA LEU A 146 5.45 8.09 15.74
C LEU A 146 4.51 6.90 15.79
N GLN A 147 3.54 6.95 16.66
CA GLN A 147 2.43 6.00 16.67
C GLN A 147 1.30 6.56 15.79
N LEU A 148 0.85 5.77 14.83
CA LEU A 148 -0.22 6.12 13.92
C LEU A 148 -1.34 5.08 13.97
N GLU A 149 -2.57 5.57 14.03
CA GLU A 149 -3.78 4.75 14.11
C GLU A 149 -4.44 4.67 12.75
N MET A 150 -4.97 3.50 12.39
CA MET A 150 -5.71 3.35 11.16
C MET A 150 -7.01 4.17 11.22
N THR A 151 -7.32 4.86 10.12
CA THR A 151 -8.57 5.61 10.00
C THR A 151 -9.77 4.66 9.90
N ASN A 152 -10.94 5.09 10.38
CA ASN A 152 -12.20 4.34 10.25
C ASN A 152 -12.53 3.94 8.80
N LYS A 153 -12.13 4.76 7.83
CA LYS A 153 -12.30 4.44 6.40
C LYS A 153 -11.47 3.22 6.02
N SER A 154 -10.24 3.13 6.51
CA SER A 154 -9.28 2.08 6.20
C SER A 154 -9.57 0.79 6.96
N GLY A 155 -10.07 0.88 8.21
CA GLY A 155 -10.61 -0.29 8.91
C GLY A 155 -11.68 -1.01 8.08
N ARG A 156 -12.64 -0.27 7.52
CA ARG A 156 -13.64 -0.86 6.60
C ARG A 156 -13.05 -1.47 5.32
N ILE A 157 -11.87 -1.02 4.88
CA ILE A 157 -11.19 -1.64 3.72
C ILE A 157 -10.64 -3.00 4.17
N ILE A 158 -9.97 -3.04 5.32
CA ILE A 158 -9.43 -4.25 5.93
C ILE A 158 -10.54 -5.29 6.17
N ASP A 159 -11.63 -4.93 6.85
CA ASP A 159 -12.74 -5.86 7.13
C ASP A 159 -13.27 -6.51 5.84
N ARG A 160 -13.47 -5.68 4.81
CA ARG A 160 -13.98 -6.14 3.51
C ARG A 160 -12.99 -7.00 2.75
N ILE A 161 -11.70 -6.77 2.92
CA ILE A 161 -10.68 -7.65 2.35
C ILE A 161 -10.66 -8.95 3.15
N GLY A 162 -10.67 -8.92 4.48
CA GLY A 162 -10.72 -10.10 5.34
C GLY A 162 -11.90 -11.03 5.03
N GLU A 163 -13.11 -10.49 4.84
CA GLU A 163 -14.29 -11.25 4.42
C GLU A 163 -14.07 -11.98 3.07
N ASN A 164 -13.41 -11.31 2.13
CA ASN A 164 -13.21 -11.83 0.78
C ASN A 164 -11.93 -12.66 0.64
N ILE A 165 -10.96 -12.50 1.54
CA ILE A 165 -9.64 -13.09 1.36
C ILE A 165 -9.67 -14.61 1.43
N GLN A 166 -10.61 -15.20 2.18
CA GLN A 166 -10.85 -16.64 2.15
C GLN A 166 -11.16 -17.17 0.74
N THR A 167 -11.79 -16.35 -0.11
CA THR A 167 -12.01 -16.69 -1.53
C THR A 167 -10.70 -16.79 -2.31
N TYR A 168 -9.69 -16.00 -1.93
CA TYR A 168 -8.35 -15.99 -2.52
C TYR A 168 -7.39 -16.97 -1.84
N LEU A 169 -7.65 -17.36 -0.59
CA LEU A 169 -6.86 -18.32 0.19
C LEU A 169 -7.35 -19.76 0.04
N ASN A 170 -8.35 -20.03 -0.80
CA ASN A 170 -8.82 -21.37 -1.12
C ASN A 170 -7.74 -22.15 -1.90
N CYS A 171 -6.74 -22.56 -1.17
CA CYS A 171 -5.74 -23.54 -1.51
C CYS A 171 -6.43 -24.90 -1.39
N LYS A 172 -6.81 -25.49 -2.51
CA LYS A 172 -7.21 -26.89 -2.54
C LYS A 172 -6.03 -27.79 -2.17
#